data_AF-A0A536QW76-F1
#
_entry.id   AF-A0A536QW76-F1
#
_cell.length_a   1.000
_cell.length_b   1.000
_cell.length_c   1.000
_cell.angle_alpha   90.00
_cell.angle_beta   90.00
_cell.angle_gamma   90.00
#
_symmetry.space_group_name_H-M   'P 1'
#
loop_
_entity.id
_entity.type
_entity.pdbx_description
1 polymer ?
#
loop_
_entity_poly.entity_id
_entity_poly.type
_entity_poly.pdbx_seq_one_letter_code
_entity_poly.pdbx_strand_id
1 'polypeptide(L)' 'MKNERPKYVVAPINDDVFAISYLAPSGFTLTSVLDAETGSVVSFASNEKSLVVQHGTFEVREPASQR' A
#
# COMPACT_ATOMS: atom_id res chain seq x y z
N MET A 1 18.08 -21.49 3.08
CA MET A 1 17.38 -20.39 3.77
C MET A 1 16.09 -20.13 2.99
N LYS A 2 14.94 -20.24 3.63
CA LYS A 2 13.63 -20.08 2.95
C LYS A 2 13.46 -18.59 2.70
N ASN A 3 13.49 -18.16 1.44
CA ASN A 3 13.32 -16.76 1.04
C ASN A 3 11.93 -16.27 1.48
N GLU A 4 11.86 -15.62 2.64
CA GLU A 4 10.63 -14.95 3.08
C GLU A 4 10.39 -13.76 2.15
N ARG A 5 9.28 -13.79 1.40
CA ARG A 5 8.87 -12.64 0.61
C ARG A 5 8.50 -11.51 1.58
N PRO A 6 8.88 -10.26 1.29
CA PRO A 6 8.49 -9.15 2.16
C PRO A 6 6.96 -9.07 2.22
N LYS A 7 6.42 -8.79 3.41
CA LYS A 7 4.97 -8.72 3.66
C LYS A 7 4.26 -7.73 2.72
N TYR A 8 4.99 -6.72 2.27
CA TYR A 8 4.59 -5.72 1.29
C TYR A 8 5.85 -5.17 0.61
N VAL A 9 5.68 -4.53 -0.55
CA VAL A 9 6.73 -3.79 -1.25
C VAL A 9 6.32 -2.32 -1.27
N VAL A 10 7.29 -1.42 -1.12
CA VAL A 10 7.12 0.02 -1.29
C VAL A 10 7.95 0.46 -2.49
N ALA A 11 7.34 1.24 -3.38
CA ALA A 11 8.00 1.87 -4.50
C ALA A 11 7.70 3.38 -4.48
N PRO A 12 8.71 4.25 -4.26
CA PRO A 12 8.51 5.68 -4.41
C PRO A 12 8.22 6.01 -5.88
N ILE A 13 7.21 6.86 -6.12
CA ILE A 13 6.88 7.40 -7.45
C ILE A 13 7.56 8.76 -7.61
N ASN A 14 7.51 9.59 -6.56
CA ASN A 14 8.28 10.82 -6.39
C ASN A 14 8.49 11.07 -4.88
N ASP A 15 8.86 12.30 -4.49
CA ASP A 15 9.20 12.65 -3.11
C ASP A 15 8.01 12.50 -2.13
N ASP A 16 6.78 12.71 -2.61
CA ASP A 16 5.57 12.72 -1.78
C ASP A 16 4.60 11.58 -2.08
N VAL A 17 4.79 10.87 -3.20
CA VAL A 17 3.88 9.83 -3.68
C VAL A 17 4.53 8.45 -3.64
N PHE A 18 3.85 7.50 -3.02
CA PHE A 18 4.34 6.14 -2.79
C PHE A 18 3.33 5.10 -3.26
N ALA A 19 3.79 4.08 -3.96
CA ALA A 19 3.02 2.86 -4.19
C ALA A 19 3.40 1.80 -3.15
N ILE A 20 2.40 1.23 -2.47
CA ILE A 20 2.56 0.12 -1.55
C ILE A 20 1.75 -1.05 -2.09
N SER A 21 2.37 -2.23 -2.22
CA SER A 21 1.68 -3.40 -2.74
C SER A 21 1.94 -4.64 -1.88
N TYR A 22 0.90 -5.45 -1.67
CA TYR A 22 1.06 -6.78 -1.10
C TYR A 22 0.14 -7.80 -1.76
N LEU A 23 0.62 -9.04 -1.81
CA LEU A 23 -0.14 -10.19 -2.25
C LEU A 23 -0.80 -10.86 -1.03
N ALA A 24 -2.13 -10.85 -1.00
CA ALA A 24 -2.91 -11.53 0.02
C ALA A 24 -2.98 -13.04 -0.25
N PRO A 25 -3.15 -13.89 0.78
CA PRO A 25 -3.39 -15.33 0.60
C PRO A 25 -4.64 -15.65 -0.24
N SER A 26 -5.59 -14.72 -0.35
CA SER A 26 -6.79 -14.86 -1.18
C SER A 26 -6.51 -14.77 -2.70
N GLY A 27 -5.28 -14.48 -3.11
CA GLY A 27 -4.91 -14.27 -4.51
C GLY A 27 -5.15 -12.85 -5.02
N PHE A 28 -5.69 -11.96 -4.18
CA PHE A 28 -5.74 -10.54 -4.48
C PHE A 28 -4.40 -9.86 -4.18
N THR A 29 -3.99 -8.97 -5.08
CA THR A 29 -2.98 -7.96 -4.80
C THR A 29 -3.69 -6.67 -4.42
N LEU A 30 -3.40 -6.13 -3.24
CA LEU A 30 -3.78 -4.76 -2.91
C LEU A 30 -2.60 -3.85 -3.25
N THR A 31 -2.83 -2.90 -4.14
CA THR A 31 -1.87 -1.82 -4.43
C THR A 31 -2.50 -0.49 -4.03
N SER A 32 -1.86 0.24 -3.14
CA SER A 32 -2.28 1.57 -2.70
C SER A 32 -1.27 2.60 -3.18
N VAL A 33 -1.76 3.69 -3.77
CA VAL A 33 -0.98 4.88 -4.08
C VAL A 33 -1.33 5.93 -3.04
N LEU A 34 -0.34 6.37 -2.28
CA LEU A 34 -0.47 7.34 -1.20
C LEU A 34 0.21 8.63 -1.64
N ASP A 35 -0.50 9.74 -1.50
CA ASP A 35 0.03 11.09 -1.65
C ASP A 35 0.16 11.71 -0.27
N ALA A 36 1.40 11.85 0.21
CA ALA A 36 1.72 12.38 1.53
C ALA A 36 1.54 13.89 1.65
N GLU A 37 1.55 14.63 0.53
CA GLU A 37 1.29 16.07 0.52
C GLU A 37 -0.19 16.33 0.81
N THR A 38 -1.08 15.60 0.12
CA THR A 38 -2.53 15.81 0.25
C THR A 38 -3.21 14.92 1.28
N GLY A 39 -2.53 13.86 1.75
CA GLY A 39 -3.13 12.82 2.59
C GLY A 39 -4.15 11.97 1.84
N SER A 40 -4.08 11.92 0.50
CA SER A 40 -5.02 11.16 -0.33
C SER A 40 -4.51 9.75 -0.61
N VAL A 41 -5.43 8.78 -0.73
CA VAL A 41 -5.10 7.42 -1.13
C VAL A 41 -6.06 6.89 -2.18
N VAL A 42 -5.51 6.20 -3.18
CA VAL A 42 -6.25 5.37 -4.12
C VAL A 42 -5.74 3.94 -4.02
N SER A 43 -6.63 2.99 -3.81
CA SER A 43 -6.28 1.57 -3.68
C SER A 43 -6.97 0.71 -4.72
N PHE A 44 -6.25 -0.28 -5.21
CA PHE A 44 -6.68 -1.26 -6.21
C PHE A 44 -6.57 -2.65 -5.59
N ALA A 45 -7.69 -3.26 -5.24
CA ALA A 45 -7.74 -4.69 -4.94
C ALA A 45 -7.98 -5.43 -6.25
N SER A 46 -6.97 -6.14 -6.74
CA SER A 46 -7.00 -6.76 -8.07
C SER A 46 -6.54 -8.22 -8.06
N ASN A 47 -7.09 -9.02 -8.96
CA ASN A 47 -6.63 -10.35 -9.33
C ASN A 47 -6.97 -10.62 -10.80
N GLU A 48 -6.91 -11.88 -11.26
CA GLU A 48 -7.20 -12.24 -12.66
C GLU A 48 -8.66 -11.97 -13.11
N LYS A 49 -9.59 -11.78 -12.17
CA LYS A 49 -11.05 -11.78 -12.41
C LYS A 49 -11.73 -10.49 -12.00
N SER A 50 -11.10 -9.69 -11.15
CA SER A 50 -11.77 -8.59 -10.48
C SER A 50 -10.81 -7.44 -10.23
N LEU A 51 -11.35 -6.23 -10.33
CA LEU A 51 -10.70 -4.98 -9.96
C LEU A 51 -11.70 -4.17 -9.13
N VAL A 52 -11.32 -3.85 -7.90
CA VAL A 52 -12.07 -2.96 -7.02
C VAL A 52 -11.21 -1.76 -6.71
N VAL A 53 -11.73 -0.56 -6.99
CA VAL A 53 -11.05 0.71 -6.74
C VAL A 53 -11.67 1.37 -5.52
N GLN A 54 -10.81 1.82 -4.60
CA GLN A 54 -11.21 2.53 -3.38
C GLN A 54 -10.49 3.87 -3.32
N HIS A 55 -11.22 4.91 -2.94
CA HIS A 55 -10.68 6.25 -2.69
C HIS A 55 -10.85 6.56 -1.21
N GLY A 56 -9.87 7.24 -0.63
CA GLY A 56 -9.93 7.66 0.76
C GLY A 56 -8.84 8.66 1.11
N THR A 57 -8.71 8.91 2.40
CA THR A 57 -7.66 9.73 2.98
C THR A 57 -6.89 8.94 4.04
N PHE A 58 -5.69 9.39 4.37
CA PHE A 58 -4.86 8.83 5.43
C PHE A 58 -4.15 9.92 6.22
N GLU A 59 -3.74 9.58 7.43
CA GLU A 59 -2.92 10.43 8.30
C GLU A 59 -1.59 9.74 8.56
N VAL A 60 -0.49 10.48 8.45
CA VAL A 60 0.81 10.02 8.94
C VAL A 60 0.87 10.28 10.44
N ARG A 61 1.19 9.24 11.23
CA ARG A 61 1.43 9.38 12.66
C ARG A 61 2.87 9.07 12.97
N GLU A 62 3.47 9.84 13.88
CA GLU A 62 4.77 9.47 14.42
C GLU A 62 4.68 8.10 15.09
N PRO A 63 5.73 7.27 14.96
CA PRO A 63 5.77 6.00 15.67
C PRO A 63 5.63 6.27 17.17
N ALA A 64 4.75 5.53 17.83
CA ALA A 64 4.60 5.62 19.28
C ALA A 64 5.98 5.43 19.93
N SER A 65 6.45 6.45 20.65
CA SER A 65 7.69 6.33 21.41
C SER A 65 7.58 5.09 22.31
N GLN A 66 8.44 4.11 22.09
CA GLN A 66 8.57 2.96 22.97
C GLN A 66 8.99 3.51 24.34
N ARG A 67 8.05 3.55 25.28
CA ARG A 67 8.35 3.74 26.70
C ARG A 67 8.64 2.39 27.34
#